data_AF-A0A3S3IAP2-F1
#
_entry.id   AF-A0A3S3IAP2-F1
#
_cell.length_a   1.000
_cell.length_b   1.000
_cell.length_c   1.000
_cell.angle_alpha   90.00
_cell.angle_beta   90.00
_cell.angle_gamma   90.00
#
_symmetry.space_group_name_H-M   'P 1'
#
loop_
_entity.id
_entity.type
_entity.pdbx_description
1 polymer ?
#
loop_
_entity_poly.entity_id
_entity_poly.type
_entity_poly.pdbx_seq_one_letter_code
_entity_poly.pdbx_strand_id
1 'polypeptide(L)'
;MRVFLIIFAFLLATKAVTCQEYGQFVGNPDGVFISGTERPLFKLNKSFVYRDPNGLEWTTPGGEVVDGASIPGFAWSLVGGPFDGKYLNAAIIHDYYCCSKSREYYGTHHAFWLGMKAAGVDDTMAYIMWSAVRFAGPDYWSVDPSVFAPVPCRTDKAASKSLYEMSSERTKALAIAKFAGMARTLKTSNGRLLDIVDSHPIEAQTAEAESHLDFLRSAMAKNFDVEQAQLGLLSVVTEDELKGYAKLAVPLSPWVQGQIPALDHFMKVEKLEYPKGLKLNGDDYAPYVTFDALKVQTGDFPAELLKGPAQQ
;
A
#
# COMPACT_ATOMS: atom_id res chain seq x y z
N MET A 1 -4.45 -47.42 46.13
CA MET A 1 -4.70 -46.79 44.81
C MET A 1 -4.24 -45.34 44.89
N ARG A 2 -3.15 -44.99 44.19
CA ARG A 2 -2.60 -43.63 44.15
C ARG A 2 -3.37 -42.83 43.10
N VAL A 3 -4.05 -41.76 43.52
CA VAL A 3 -4.68 -40.78 42.62
C VAL A 3 -3.61 -39.75 42.26
N PHE A 4 -3.19 -39.73 40.99
CA PHE A 4 -2.29 -38.70 40.47
C PHE A 4 -3.10 -37.45 40.10
N LEU A 5 -2.72 -36.32 40.68
CA LEU A 5 -3.07 -34.99 40.19
C LEU A 5 -2.46 -34.78 38.81
N ILE A 6 -3.25 -34.33 37.84
CA ILE A 6 -2.76 -33.75 36.59
C ILE A 6 -3.15 -32.27 36.60
N ILE A 7 -2.14 -31.42 36.78
CA ILE A 7 -2.23 -29.97 36.65
C ILE A 7 -2.21 -29.65 35.15
N PHE A 8 -3.32 -29.11 34.64
CA PHE A 8 -3.37 -28.53 33.30
C PHE A 8 -2.84 -27.09 33.36
N ALA A 9 -1.58 -26.90 33.02
CA ALA A 9 -1.01 -25.58 32.76
C ALA A 9 -1.25 -25.24 31.27
N PHE A 10 -2.31 -24.50 30.99
CA PHE A 10 -2.61 -24.02 29.63
C PHE A 10 -2.06 -22.60 29.43
N LEU A 11 -1.01 -22.53 28.60
CA LEU A 11 -0.66 -21.48 27.63
C LEU A 11 -0.67 -20.00 28.06
N LEU A 12 0.53 -19.48 28.30
CA LEU A 12 0.90 -18.08 28.07
C LEU A 12 2.11 -18.04 27.14
N ALA A 13 1.88 -18.05 25.82
CA ALA A 13 2.93 -17.76 24.83
C ALA A 13 2.35 -17.38 23.45
N THR A 14 1.57 -16.30 23.36
CA THR A 14 1.06 -15.81 22.06
C THR A 14 1.83 -14.60 21.50
N LYS A 15 2.83 -14.06 22.20
CA LYS A 15 3.59 -12.88 21.72
C LYS A 15 4.91 -13.19 21.03
N ALA A 16 5.56 -14.31 21.34
CA ALA A 16 6.90 -14.60 20.83
C ALA A 16 6.90 -15.13 19.38
N VAL A 17 5.80 -15.74 18.93
CA VAL A 17 5.75 -16.45 17.62
C VAL A 17 5.68 -15.48 16.43
N THR A 18 5.00 -14.33 16.56
CA THR A 18 4.89 -13.34 15.47
C THR A 18 6.20 -12.65 15.15
N CYS A 19 7.13 -12.60 16.12
CA CYS A 19 8.42 -11.93 16.01
C CYS A 19 9.39 -12.63 15.04
N GLN A 20 9.15 -13.92 14.75
CA GLN A 20 10.03 -14.72 13.89
C GLN A 20 9.55 -14.82 12.44
N GLU A 21 8.25 -14.62 12.17
CA GLU A 21 7.69 -14.76 10.83
C GLU A 21 7.94 -13.54 9.94
N TYR A 22 7.80 -12.33 10.51
CA TYR A 22 7.93 -11.07 9.77
C TYR A 22 9.08 -10.18 10.27
N GLY A 23 9.86 -10.63 11.25
CA GLY A 23 10.93 -9.82 11.84
C GLY A 23 10.43 -8.83 12.89
N GLN A 24 11.27 -7.85 13.24
CA GLN A 24 11.01 -6.91 14.34
C GLN A 24 11.74 -5.58 14.20
N PHE A 25 11.12 -4.51 14.69
CA PHE A 25 11.78 -3.22 14.89
C PHE A 25 12.57 -3.19 16.19
N VAL A 26 13.73 -2.53 16.17
CA VAL A 26 14.56 -2.31 17.36
C VAL A 26 14.18 -0.98 17.99
N GLY A 27 13.17 -1.02 18.87
CA GLY A 27 12.65 0.17 19.54
C GLY A 27 11.66 0.97 18.68
N ASN A 28 11.50 2.25 19.01
CA ASN A 28 10.65 3.20 18.29
C ASN A 28 11.52 4.27 17.62
N PRO A 29 11.07 4.87 16.50
CA PRO A 29 11.79 5.97 15.88
C PRO A 29 11.87 7.17 16.83
N ASP A 30 13.06 7.76 16.94
CA ASP A 30 13.36 8.98 17.71
C ASP A 30 13.70 10.10 16.73
N GLY A 31 12.96 11.20 16.75
CA GLY A 31 13.10 12.26 15.76
C GLY A 31 12.19 13.46 15.99
N VAL A 32 12.23 14.40 15.05
CA VAL A 32 11.44 15.64 15.07
C VAL A 32 10.79 15.88 13.71
N PHE A 33 9.54 16.36 13.71
CA PHE A 33 8.89 16.84 12.49
C PHE A 33 9.48 18.20 12.08
N ILE A 34 9.70 18.37 10.78
CA ILE A 34 10.14 19.63 10.16
C ILE A 34 8.90 20.34 9.61
N SER A 35 8.69 21.59 10.02
CA SER A 35 7.60 22.45 9.55
C SER A 35 8.00 23.29 8.33
N GLY A 36 7.00 23.78 7.58
CA GLY A 36 7.20 24.72 6.46
C GLY A 36 7.65 24.07 5.14
N THR A 37 7.37 22.78 4.97
CA THR A 37 7.61 21.99 3.76
C THR A 37 6.29 21.63 3.09
N GLU A 38 6.29 21.37 1.77
CA GLU A 38 5.07 21.03 1.01
C GLU A 38 4.36 19.77 1.54
N ARG A 39 5.11 18.85 2.16
CA ARG A 39 4.62 17.69 2.91
C ARG A 39 5.31 17.65 4.28
N PRO A 40 4.69 17.10 5.33
CA PRO A 40 5.39 16.86 6.59
C PRO A 40 6.67 16.06 6.33
N LEU A 41 7.77 16.43 6.96
CA LEU A 41 9.01 15.64 6.95
C LEU A 41 9.36 15.26 8.38
N PHE A 42 9.99 14.10 8.57
CA PHE A 42 10.45 13.62 9.86
C PHE A 42 11.95 13.40 9.82
N LYS A 43 12.68 14.06 10.71
CA LYS A 43 14.14 13.90 10.86
C LYS A 43 14.44 12.98 12.03
N LEU A 44 15.20 11.91 11.79
CA LEU A 44 15.67 11.01 12.83
C LEU A 44 16.78 11.66 13.66
N ASN A 45 16.69 11.55 14.99
CA ASN A 45 17.75 11.93 15.93
C ASN A 45 18.81 10.84 16.06
N LYS A 46 18.40 9.57 15.93
CA LYS A 46 19.25 8.37 16.08
C LYS A 46 18.91 7.36 15.00
N SER A 47 19.80 6.40 14.79
CA SER A 47 19.54 5.32 13.84
C SER A 47 18.32 4.51 14.27
N PHE A 48 17.52 4.10 13.29
CA PHE A 48 16.34 3.26 13.47
C PHE A 48 16.50 1.98 12.66
N VAL A 49 16.16 0.83 13.27
CA VAL A 49 16.52 -0.48 12.72
C VAL A 49 15.30 -1.40 12.65
N TYR A 50 15.17 -2.08 11.53
CA TYR A 50 14.29 -3.22 11.30
C TYR A 50 15.14 -4.46 11.01
N ARG A 51 14.90 -5.55 11.74
CA ARG A 51 15.52 -6.86 11.51
C ARG A 51 14.52 -7.74 10.79
N ASP A 52 14.82 -8.14 9.56
CA ASP A 52 13.94 -9.02 8.80
C ASP A 52 14.01 -10.48 9.27
N PRO A 53 13.12 -11.38 8.80
CA PRO A 53 13.10 -12.79 9.20
C PRO A 53 14.39 -13.56 8.91
N ASN A 54 15.19 -13.10 7.94
CA ASN A 54 16.46 -13.71 7.56
C ASN A 54 17.63 -13.18 8.41
N GLY A 55 17.36 -12.29 9.37
CA GLY A 55 18.35 -11.69 10.24
C GLY A 55 19.09 -10.50 9.62
N LEU A 56 18.68 -10.04 8.43
CA LEU A 56 19.26 -8.87 7.80
C LEU A 56 18.77 -7.60 8.48
N GLU A 57 19.72 -6.72 8.83
CA GLU A 57 19.42 -5.42 9.41
C GLU A 57 19.20 -4.35 8.33
N TRP A 58 18.01 -3.78 8.34
CA TRP A 58 17.63 -2.59 7.58
C TRP A 58 17.73 -1.39 8.52
N THR A 59 18.76 -0.56 8.31
CA THR A 59 19.14 0.52 9.23
C THR A 59 19.03 1.86 8.52
N THR A 60 18.13 2.71 9.01
CA THR A 60 18.07 4.12 8.64
C THR A 60 18.95 4.93 9.59
N PRO A 61 19.95 5.69 9.11
CA PRO A 61 20.89 6.40 9.96
C PRO A 61 20.25 7.60 10.68
N GLY A 62 20.79 7.94 11.86
CA GLY A 62 20.46 9.21 12.53
C GLY A 62 20.84 10.41 11.66
N GLY A 63 19.99 11.43 11.63
CA GLY A 63 20.11 12.59 10.76
C GLY A 63 19.35 12.49 9.45
N GLU A 64 18.90 11.29 9.05
CA GLU A 64 18.08 11.08 7.86
C GLU A 64 16.74 11.84 7.95
N VAL A 65 16.26 12.31 6.80
CA VAL A 65 15.00 13.03 6.68
C VAL A 65 14.10 12.25 5.74
N VAL A 66 12.99 11.76 6.27
CA VAL A 66 12.01 10.96 5.53
C VAL A 66 10.71 11.75 5.36
N ASP A 67 9.97 11.48 4.28
CA ASP A 67 8.67 12.07 4.01
C ASP A 67 7.49 11.14 4.37
N GLY A 68 7.79 10.01 4.99
CA GLY A 68 6.80 9.01 5.35
C GLY A 68 6.38 8.25 4.10
N ALA A 69 5.37 7.38 4.23
CA ALA A 69 4.97 6.56 3.10
C ALA A 69 4.62 7.47 1.91
N SER A 70 5.45 7.43 0.86
CA SER A 70 5.30 8.17 -0.41
C SER A 70 4.13 7.60 -1.24
N ILE A 71 3.00 7.48 -0.56
CA ILE A 71 1.72 7.06 -1.07
C ILE A 71 1.13 8.29 -1.75
N PRO A 72 0.67 8.17 -3.00
CA PRO A 72 -0.04 9.26 -3.64
C PRO A 72 -1.15 9.82 -2.74
N GLY A 73 -1.31 11.14 -2.66
CA GLY A 73 -2.27 11.77 -1.74
C GLY A 73 -3.70 11.23 -1.84
N PHE A 74 -4.11 10.74 -3.01
CA PHE A 74 -5.40 10.08 -3.19
C PHE A 74 -5.55 8.79 -2.37
N ALA A 75 -4.47 8.04 -2.21
CA ALA A 75 -4.45 6.80 -1.46
C ALA A 75 -4.35 7.04 0.06
N TRP A 76 -4.07 8.27 0.54
CA TRP A 76 -4.08 8.59 1.97
C TRP A 76 -5.45 8.38 2.61
N SER A 77 -6.52 8.65 1.86
CA SER A 77 -7.88 8.33 2.28
C SER A 77 -8.15 6.83 2.36
N LEU A 78 -7.31 6.00 1.73
CA LEU A 78 -7.52 4.56 1.59
C LEU A 78 -6.66 3.74 2.56
N VAL A 79 -5.48 4.25 2.89
CA VAL A 79 -4.46 3.54 3.68
C VAL A 79 -3.96 4.33 4.91
N GLY A 80 -4.30 5.63 5.02
CA GLY A 80 -3.81 6.56 6.04
C GLY A 80 -2.78 7.56 5.48
N GLY A 81 -2.54 8.67 6.20
CA GLY A 81 -1.56 9.68 5.80
C GLY A 81 -0.10 9.21 5.92
N PRO A 82 0.88 9.95 5.38
CA PRO A 82 2.28 9.49 5.26
C PRO A 82 2.94 9.06 6.57
N PHE A 83 2.51 9.65 7.70
CA PHE A 83 3.03 9.37 9.05
C PHE A 83 2.04 8.70 9.99
N ASP A 84 0.89 8.26 9.47
CA ASP A 84 -0.17 7.69 10.29
C ASP A 84 -0.02 6.17 10.46
N GLY A 85 -0.73 5.66 11.46
CA GLY A 85 -0.98 4.23 11.61
C GLY A 85 0.26 3.39 11.96
N LYS A 86 0.09 2.08 11.82
CA LYS A 86 1.11 1.10 12.22
C LYS A 86 2.26 0.98 11.21
N TYR A 87 2.12 1.50 10.00
CA TYR A 87 3.14 1.35 8.95
C TYR A 87 4.24 2.42 8.99
N LEU A 88 4.13 3.46 9.84
CA LEU A 88 5.15 4.52 9.96
C LEU A 88 6.57 3.94 10.10
N ASN A 89 6.74 2.97 11.00
CA ASN A 89 8.05 2.35 11.23
C ASN A 89 8.58 1.69 9.94
N ALA A 90 7.73 1.02 9.17
CA ALA A 90 8.10 0.43 7.89
C ALA A 90 8.43 1.49 6.84
N ALA A 91 7.67 2.58 6.80
CA ALA A 91 7.86 3.68 5.86
C ALA A 91 9.22 4.39 6.07
N ILE A 92 9.63 4.63 7.31
CA ILE A 92 10.96 5.24 7.63
C ILE A 92 12.10 4.41 7.03
N ILE A 93 12.01 3.09 7.11
CA ILE A 93 12.99 2.17 6.51
C ILE A 93 12.90 2.25 4.98
N HIS A 94 11.69 2.13 4.45
CA HIS A 94 11.41 2.15 3.01
C HIS A 94 11.93 3.41 2.31
N ASP A 95 11.64 4.60 2.85
CA ASP A 95 12.03 5.89 2.28
C ASP A 95 13.54 6.01 2.14
N TYR A 96 14.27 5.63 3.19
CA TYR A 96 15.73 5.66 3.18
C TYR A 96 16.31 4.74 2.12
N TYR A 97 15.79 3.52 1.98
CA TYR A 97 16.32 2.56 1.00
C TYR A 97 15.90 2.88 -0.44
N CYS A 98 14.72 3.47 -0.67
CA CYS A 98 14.33 4.01 -1.97
C CYS A 98 15.21 5.19 -2.40
N CYS A 99 15.60 6.04 -1.46
CA CYS A 99 16.42 7.21 -1.71
C CYS A 99 17.90 6.86 -1.86
N SER A 100 18.46 6.13 -0.89
CA SER A 100 19.87 5.74 -0.89
C SER A 100 20.21 4.71 -1.96
N LYS A 101 19.22 3.91 -2.39
CA LYS A 101 19.38 2.80 -3.35
C LYS A 101 20.51 1.83 -2.98
N SER A 102 20.81 1.76 -1.69
CA SER A 102 21.89 0.92 -1.12
C SER A 102 21.52 -0.57 -1.05
N ARG A 103 20.26 -0.89 -1.34
CA ARG A 103 19.73 -2.25 -1.49
C ARG A 103 18.85 -2.31 -2.74
N GLU A 104 18.70 -3.49 -3.32
CA GLU A 104 17.97 -3.67 -4.57
C GLU A 104 16.48 -3.34 -4.46
N TYR A 105 15.89 -2.98 -5.61
CA TYR A 105 14.49 -2.57 -5.73
C TYR A 105 13.51 -3.51 -5.00
N TYR A 106 13.53 -4.79 -5.39
CA TYR A 106 12.57 -5.75 -4.89
C TYR A 106 12.74 -5.98 -3.39
N GLY A 107 13.97 -6.19 -2.92
CA GLY A 107 14.28 -6.38 -1.50
C GLY A 107 13.82 -5.19 -0.67
N THR A 108 14.01 -3.96 -1.17
CA THR A 108 13.58 -2.73 -0.49
C THR A 108 12.07 -2.66 -0.30
N HIS A 109 11.29 -2.90 -1.36
CA HIS A 109 9.84 -2.91 -1.25
C HIS A 109 9.36 -4.11 -0.41
N HIS A 110 10.05 -5.25 -0.48
CA HIS A 110 9.63 -6.46 0.25
C HIS A 110 9.87 -6.28 1.75
N ALA A 111 10.97 -5.62 2.15
CA ALA A 111 11.22 -5.21 3.52
C ALA A 111 10.16 -4.23 4.04
N PHE A 112 9.61 -3.37 3.18
CA PHE A 112 8.47 -2.52 3.54
C PHE A 112 7.23 -3.37 3.88
N TRP A 113 6.87 -4.34 3.03
CA TRP A 113 5.75 -5.25 3.29
C TRP A 113 5.95 -6.04 4.59
N LEU A 114 7.11 -6.69 4.76
CA LEU A 114 7.43 -7.43 5.98
C LEU A 114 7.43 -6.52 7.22
N GLY A 115 7.98 -5.31 7.11
CA GLY A 115 7.97 -4.31 8.18
C GLY A 115 6.56 -3.90 8.59
N MET A 116 5.63 -3.73 7.63
CA MET A 116 4.21 -3.47 7.93
C MET A 116 3.59 -4.64 8.71
N LYS A 117 3.87 -5.88 8.29
CA LYS A 117 3.40 -7.09 8.99
C LYS A 117 3.98 -7.18 10.40
N ALA A 118 5.27 -6.89 10.58
CA ALA A 118 5.93 -6.84 11.89
C ALA A 118 5.35 -5.76 12.81
N ALA A 119 4.87 -4.64 12.25
CA ALA A 119 4.17 -3.60 13.00
C ALA A 119 2.69 -3.91 13.28
N GLY A 120 2.17 -5.05 12.81
CA GLY A 120 0.79 -5.48 13.03
C GLY A 120 -0.23 -4.76 12.17
N VAL A 121 0.16 -4.31 10.98
CA VAL A 121 -0.78 -3.93 9.89
C VAL A 121 -1.50 -5.20 9.42
N ASP A 122 -2.79 -5.10 9.14
CA ASP A 122 -3.58 -6.24 8.65
C ASP A 122 -3.10 -6.69 7.26
N ASP A 123 -3.24 -7.98 6.98
CA ASP A 123 -2.70 -8.64 5.78
C ASP A 123 -3.21 -7.98 4.49
N THR A 124 -4.51 -7.70 4.44
CA THR A 124 -5.16 -7.06 3.30
C THR A 124 -4.60 -5.66 3.08
N MET A 125 -4.49 -4.84 4.12
CA MET A 125 -3.93 -3.49 4.03
C MET A 125 -2.44 -3.50 3.65
N ALA A 126 -1.66 -4.36 4.28
CA ALA A 126 -0.24 -4.52 3.95
C ALA A 126 -0.06 -4.90 2.48
N TYR A 127 -0.91 -5.78 1.94
CA TYR A 127 -0.86 -6.16 0.54
C TYR A 127 -1.40 -5.08 -0.41
N ILE A 128 -2.42 -4.30 -0.01
CA ILE A 128 -2.86 -3.11 -0.76
C ILE A 128 -1.69 -2.12 -0.90
N MET A 129 -0.95 -1.87 0.20
CA MET A 129 0.20 -0.96 0.19
C MET A 129 1.39 -1.52 -0.59
N TRP A 130 1.65 -2.84 -0.52
CA TRP A 130 2.61 -3.53 -1.39
C TRP A 130 2.27 -3.36 -2.87
N SER A 131 1.01 -3.61 -3.26
CA SER A 131 0.54 -3.42 -4.63
C SER A 131 0.70 -1.97 -5.08
N ALA A 132 0.45 -0.99 -4.20
CA ALA A 132 0.66 0.43 -4.51
C ALA A 132 2.13 0.73 -4.87
N VAL A 133 3.09 0.28 -4.05
CA VAL A 133 4.51 0.59 -4.29
C VAL A 133 5.08 -0.15 -5.49
N ARG A 134 4.61 -1.38 -5.78
CA ARG A 134 5.02 -2.14 -6.96
C ARG A 134 4.47 -1.55 -8.25
N PHE A 135 3.19 -1.18 -8.24
CA PHE A 135 2.51 -0.58 -9.38
C PHE A 135 2.99 0.85 -9.68
N ALA A 136 3.12 1.70 -8.65
CA ALA A 136 3.26 3.15 -8.81
C ALA A 136 4.55 3.75 -8.24
N GLY A 137 5.42 2.93 -7.62
CA GLY A 137 6.66 3.38 -7.00
C GLY A 137 7.71 3.94 -7.98
N PRO A 138 8.92 4.29 -7.50
CA PRO A 138 10.01 4.76 -8.35
C PRO A 138 10.47 3.70 -9.36
N ASP A 139 11.23 4.08 -10.37
CA ASP A 139 11.76 3.17 -11.40
C ASP A 139 12.69 2.10 -10.83
N TYR A 140 12.73 0.96 -11.50
CA TYR A 140 13.65 -0.12 -11.16
C TYR A 140 15.09 0.39 -11.05
N TRP A 141 15.76 0.05 -9.95
CA TRP A 141 17.16 0.36 -9.75
C TRP A 141 17.97 -0.89 -9.38
N SER A 142 19.22 -0.88 -9.80
CA SER A 142 20.26 -1.81 -9.34
C SER A 142 21.15 -1.11 -8.33
N VAL A 143 21.74 -1.87 -7.41
CA VAL A 143 22.72 -1.34 -6.46
C VAL A 143 24.01 -1.02 -7.18
N ASP A 144 24.50 0.21 -7.02
CA ASP A 144 25.87 0.59 -7.39
C ASP A 144 26.74 0.55 -6.12
N PRO A 145 27.63 -0.45 -5.98
CA PRO A 145 28.44 -0.61 -4.77
C PRO A 145 29.50 0.50 -4.61
N SER A 146 29.73 1.33 -5.62
CA SER A 146 30.66 2.46 -5.56
C SER A 146 30.03 3.75 -5.05
N VAL A 147 28.70 3.81 -4.96
CA VAL A 147 27.96 5.01 -4.56
C VAL A 147 27.53 4.89 -3.10
N PHE A 148 27.92 5.90 -2.31
CA PHE A 148 27.47 6.06 -0.94
C PHE A 148 26.51 7.24 -0.86
N ALA A 149 25.27 6.98 -0.45
CA ALA A 149 24.30 8.04 -0.23
C ALA A 149 24.73 8.92 0.97
N PRO A 150 24.61 10.26 0.87
CA PRO A 150 24.81 11.13 2.02
C PRO A 150 23.74 10.89 3.09
N VAL A 151 23.90 11.50 4.26
CA VAL A 151 22.85 11.53 5.30
C VAL A 151 22.58 13.01 5.65
N PRO A 152 21.36 13.53 5.39
CA PRO A 152 20.25 12.86 4.72
C PRO A 152 20.55 12.51 3.26
N CYS A 153 19.97 11.41 2.76
CA CYS A 153 20.18 10.98 1.37
C CYS A 153 19.51 11.94 0.39
N ARG A 154 18.46 12.66 0.83
CA ARG A 154 17.87 13.81 0.12
C ARG A 154 18.54 15.09 0.59
N THR A 155 19.16 15.81 -0.33
CA THR A 155 19.87 17.08 -0.03
C THR A 155 18.99 18.30 -0.27
N ASP A 156 17.88 18.15 -0.99
CA ASP A 156 16.81 19.13 -1.08
C ASP A 156 15.67 18.81 -0.10
N LYS A 157 14.87 19.83 0.23
CA LYS A 157 13.66 19.65 1.06
C LYS A 157 12.49 19.09 0.24
N ALA A 158 12.72 18.57 -0.97
CA ALA A 158 11.68 18.12 -1.88
C ALA A 158 11.41 16.62 -1.70
N ALA A 159 10.13 16.24 -1.81
CA ALA A 159 9.75 14.83 -1.86
C ALA A 159 10.23 14.19 -3.17
N SER A 160 10.70 12.93 -3.11
CA SER A 160 11.08 12.18 -4.33
C SER A 160 9.84 11.93 -5.18
N LYS A 161 9.91 12.23 -6.48
CA LYS A 161 8.77 12.03 -7.38
C LYS A 161 8.67 10.58 -7.85
N SER A 162 7.53 9.95 -7.60
CA SER A 162 7.14 8.63 -8.12
C SER A 162 6.79 8.66 -9.61
N LEU A 163 6.74 7.48 -10.27
CA LEU A 163 6.25 7.36 -11.66
C LEU A 163 4.85 7.97 -11.80
N TYR A 164 3.99 7.74 -10.80
CA TYR A 164 2.67 8.34 -10.72
C TYR A 164 2.74 9.89 -10.70
N GLU A 165 3.59 10.49 -9.86
CA GLU A 165 3.67 11.96 -9.74
C GLU A 165 4.17 12.63 -11.01
N MET A 166 5.05 11.97 -11.76
CA MET A 166 5.59 12.42 -13.04
C MET A 166 4.62 12.23 -14.22
N SER A 167 3.53 11.48 -14.04
CA SER A 167 2.59 11.14 -15.10
C SER A 167 1.60 12.27 -15.44
N SER A 168 1.01 12.22 -16.64
CA SER A 168 -0.06 13.14 -17.06
C SER A 168 -1.31 13.02 -16.16
N GLU A 169 -2.17 14.04 -16.12
CA GLU A 169 -3.43 13.97 -15.35
C GLU A 169 -4.32 12.79 -15.78
N ARG A 170 -4.35 12.49 -17.09
CA ARG A 170 -5.08 11.36 -17.64
C ARG A 170 -4.52 10.02 -17.13
N THR A 171 -3.21 9.86 -17.17
CA THR A 171 -2.51 8.67 -16.66
C THR A 171 -2.71 8.53 -15.15
N LYS A 172 -2.69 9.63 -14.40
CA LYS A 172 -3.00 9.64 -12.96
C LYS A 172 -4.42 9.15 -12.67
N ALA A 173 -5.42 9.67 -13.39
CA ALA A 173 -6.81 9.22 -13.26
C ALA A 173 -6.96 7.72 -13.50
N LEU A 174 -6.29 7.18 -14.52
CA LEU A 174 -6.29 5.74 -14.78
C LEU A 174 -5.58 4.92 -13.70
N ALA A 175 -4.44 5.41 -13.21
CA ALA A 175 -3.73 4.77 -12.12
C ALA A 175 -4.55 4.73 -10.82
N ILE A 176 -5.23 5.83 -10.48
CA ILE A 176 -6.19 5.86 -9.36
C ILE A 176 -7.29 4.85 -9.60
N ALA A 177 -7.87 4.83 -10.80
CA ALA A 177 -8.98 3.93 -11.10
C ALA A 177 -8.61 2.46 -10.96
N LYS A 178 -7.43 2.11 -11.45
CA LYS A 178 -6.87 0.76 -11.36
C LYS A 178 -6.58 0.39 -9.92
N PHE A 179 -5.90 1.26 -9.18
CA PHE A 179 -5.61 1.01 -7.78
C PHE A 179 -6.89 0.84 -6.95
N ALA A 180 -7.90 1.68 -7.18
CA ALA A 180 -9.19 1.56 -6.53
C ALA A 180 -9.86 0.21 -6.82
N GLY A 181 -9.89 -0.21 -8.09
CA GLY A 181 -10.39 -1.53 -8.48
C GLY A 181 -9.72 -2.67 -7.72
N MET A 182 -8.38 -2.70 -7.68
CA MET A 182 -7.63 -3.73 -6.93
C MET A 182 -7.91 -3.67 -5.42
N ALA A 183 -7.91 -2.48 -4.83
CA ALA A 183 -8.15 -2.32 -3.39
C ALA A 183 -9.58 -2.73 -3.00
N ARG A 184 -10.58 -2.49 -3.84
CA ARG A 184 -11.96 -2.98 -3.62
C ARG A 184 -12.00 -4.51 -3.71
N THR A 185 -11.35 -5.10 -4.71
CA THR A 185 -11.28 -6.56 -4.89
C THR A 185 -10.60 -7.24 -3.70
N LEU A 186 -9.46 -6.73 -3.26
CA LEU A 186 -8.74 -7.23 -2.08
C LEU A 186 -9.61 -7.16 -0.83
N LYS A 187 -10.28 -6.04 -0.57
CA LYS A 187 -11.16 -5.95 0.62
C LYS A 187 -12.34 -6.88 0.55
N THR A 188 -12.96 -6.95 -0.62
CA THR A 188 -14.15 -7.77 -0.85
C THR A 188 -13.84 -9.24 -0.67
N SER A 189 -12.62 -9.67 -1.03
CA SER A 189 -12.13 -11.04 -0.92
C SER A 189 -11.33 -11.34 0.36
N ASN A 190 -11.27 -10.41 1.32
CA ASN A 190 -10.42 -10.51 2.52
C ASN A 190 -8.95 -10.85 2.19
N GLY A 191 -8.39 -10.17 1.19
CA GLY A 191 -7.00 -10.27 0.78
C GLY A 191 -6.67 -11.46 -0.12
N ARG A 192 -7.67 -12.23 -0.57
CA ARG A 192 -7.44 -13.44 -1.40
C ARG A 192 -7.23 -13.12 -2.88
N LEU A 193 -7.93 -12.13 -3.43
CA LEU A 193 -7.85 -11.78 -4.85
C LEU A 193 -7.29 -10.38 -5.02
N LEU A 194 -6.27 -10.24 -5.87
CA LEU A 194 -5.70 -8.94 -6.25
C LEU A 194 -6.62 -8.24 -7.25
N ASP A 195 -7.06 -8.94 -8.28
CA ASP A 195 -7.76 -8.35 -9.42
C ASP A 195 -8.56 -9.40 -10.21
N ILE A 196 -9.31 -8.93 -11.21
CA ILE A 196 -9.97 -9.78 -12.21
C ILE A 196 -9.61 -9.25 -13.58
N VAL A 197 -9.03 -10.12 -14.41
CA VAL A 197 -8.61 -9.80 -15.78
C VAL A 197 -9.32 -10.78 -16.71
N ASP A 198 -10.08 -10.28 -17.69
CA ASP A 198 -10.87 -11.10 -18.62
C ASP A 198 -11.68 -12.23 -17.93
N SER A 199 -12.38 -11.91 -16.84
CA SER A 199 -13.14 -12.86 -16.00
C SER A 199 -12.29 -13.94 -15.29
N HIS A 200 -10.96 -13.89 -15.40
CA HIS A 200 -10.02 -14.72 -14.67
C HIS A 200 -9.59 -14.02 -13.36
N PRO A 201 -9.79 -14.66 -12.18
CA PRO A 201 -9.31 -14.11 -10.92
C PRO A 201 -7.79 -14.23 -10.80
N ILE A 202 -7.13 -13.14 -10.39
CA ILE A 202 -5.72 -13.17 -10.02
C ILE A 202 -5.62 -13.27 -8.49
N GLU A 203 -5.11 -14.39 -8.00
CA GLU A 203 -4.89 -14.61 -6.57
C GLU A 203 -3.76 -13.71 -6.04
N ALA A 204 -4.00 -13.09 -4.89
CA ALA A 204 -3.01 -12.25 -4.22
C ALA A 204 -1.81 -13.07 -3.71
N GLN A 205 -0.65 -12.43 -3.62
CA GLN A 205 0.59 -13.02 -3.09
C GLN A 205 1.09 -14.23 -3.90
N THR A 206 0.79 -14.27 -5.20
CA THR A 206 1.25 -15.30 -6.14
C THR A 206 2.20 -14.71 -7.18
N ALA A 207 2.97 -15.57 -7.88
CA ALA A 207 3.81 -15.13 -8.99
C ALA A 207 3.01 -14.45 -10.13
N GLU A 208 1.76 -14.85 -10.32
CA GLU A 208 0.86 -14.22 -11.29
C GLU A 208 0.49 -12.80 -10.86
N ALA A 209 0.15 -12.58 -9.59
CA ALA A 209 -0.08 -11.24 -9.05
C ALA A 209 1.14 -10.33 -9.20
N GLU A 210 2.34 -10.85 -8.91
CA GLU A 210 3.57 -10.09 -9.10
C GLU A 210 3.82 -9.72 -10.57
N SER A 211 3.58 -10.65 -11.49
CA SER A 211 3.66 -10.40 -12.94
C SER A 211 2.63 -9.37 -13.40
N HIS A 212 1.42 -9.41 -12.83
CA HIS A 212 0.35 -8.45 -13.11
C HIS A 212 0.70 -7.05 -12.63
N LEU A 213 1.27 -6.90 -11.43
CA LEU A 213 1.72 -5.60 -10.91
C LEU A 213 2.84 -5.01 -11.80
N ASP A 214 3.76 -5.84 -12.28
CA ASP A 214 4.82 -5.42 -13.21
C ASP A 214 4.26 -4.99 -14.56
N PHE A 215 3.27 -5.74 -15.08
CA PHE A 215 2.52 -5.35 -16.27
C PHE A 215 1.83 -4.00 -16.09
N LEU A 216 1.09 -3.80 -14.99
CA LEU A 216 0.38 -2.55 -14.72
C LEU A 216 1.34 -1.37 -14.59
N ARG A 217 2.51 -1.56 -13.97
CA ARG A 217 3.57 -0.54 -13.93
C ARG A 217 4.04 -0.18 -15.34
N SER A 218 4.30 -1.19 -16.19
CA SER A 218 4.69 -0.98 -17.58
C SER A 218 3.60 -0.26 -18.37
N ALA A 219 2.33 -0.60 -18.14
CA ALA A 219 1.18 0.07 -18.72
C ALA A 219 1.14 1.54 -18.30
N MET A 220 1.34 1.86 -17.02
CA MET A 220 1.40 3.25 -16.54
C MET A 220 2.50 4.06 -17.24
N ALA A 221 3.70 3.48 -17.38
CA ALA A 221 4.81 4.11 -18.10
C ALA A 221 4.49 4.38 -19.59
N LYS A 222 3.56 3.61 -20.16
CA LYS A 222 3.01 3.77 -21.52
C LYS A 222 1.69 4.54 -21.56
N ASN A 223 1.34 5.28 -20.50
CA ASN A 223 0.07 6.00 -20.38
C ASN A 223 -1.19 5.13 -20.54
N PHE A 224 -1.09 3.85 -20.15
CA PHE A 224 -2.11 2.81 -20.31
C PHE A 224 -2.52 2.53 -21.78
N ASP A 225 -1.65 2.86 -22.74
CA ASP A 225 -1.78 2.46 -24.14
C ASP A 225 -1.35 0.99 -24.33
N VAL A 226 -2.19 0.11 -23.80
CA VAL A 226 -2.03 -1.36 -23.83
C VAL A 226 -3.39 -2.01 -24.11
N GLU A 227 -3.41 -3.33 -24.25
CA GLU A 227 -4.66 -4.07 -24.40
C GLU A 227 -5.57 -3.88 -23.18
N GLN A 228 -6.71 -3.24 -23.38
CA GLN A 228 -7.59 -2.79 -22.28
C GLN A 228 -8.12 -3.95 -21.44
N ALA A 229 -8.40 -5.10 -22.07
CA ALA A 229 -8.88 -6.30 -21.38
C ALA A 229 -7.89 -6.82 -20.33
N GLN A 230 -6.59 -6.54 -20.50
CA GLN A 230 -5.54 -6.97 -19.58
C GLN A 230 -5.44 -6.09 -18.32
N LEU A 231 -6.05 -4.90 -18.32
CA LEU A 231 -5.97 -3.97 -17.19
C LEU A 231 -6.80 -4.42 -15.99
N GLY A 232 -7.81 -5.26 -16.19
CA GLY A 232 -8.73 -5.71 -15.14
C GLY A 232 -9.71 -4.62 -14.66
N LEU A 233 -10.20 -4.74 -13.42
CA LEU A 233 -11.25 -3.86 -12.91
C LEU A 233 -10.77 -2.43 -12.65
N LEU A 234 -11.53 -1.44 -13.13
CA LEU A 234 -11.29 -0.02 -12.91
C LEU A 234 -12.48 0.60 -12.17
N SER A 235 -12.21 1.55 -11.28
CA SER A 235 -13.26 2.35 -10.67
C SER A 235 -12.84 3.74 -10.24
N VAL A 236 -13.78 4.66 -10.27
CA VAL A 236 -13.69 5.99 -9.65
C VAL A 236 -13.65 5.91 -8.11
N VAL A 237 -12.98 6.90 -7.51
CA VAL A 237 -13.07 7.27 -6.08
C VAL A 237 -13.79 8.61 -5.99
N THR A 238 -14.94 8.66 -5.30
CA THR A 238 -15.79 9.86 -5.28
C THR A 238 -15.46 10.80 -4.12
N GLU A 239 -15.85 12.07 -4.21
CA GLU A 239 -15.72 13.01 -3.08
C GLU A 239 -16.43 12.52 -1.81
N ASP A 240 -17.59 11.90 -1.95
CA ASP A 240 -18.36 11.42 -0.79
C ASP A 240 -17.66 10.24 -0.09
N GLU A 241 -17.01 9.35 -0.85
CA GLU A 241 -16.13 8.32 -0.28
C GLU A 241 -14.98 8.96 0.51
N LEU A 242 -14.37 10.03 0.00
CA LEU A 242 -13.28 10.72 0.71
C LEU A 242 -13.76 11.45 1.97
N LYS A 243 -14.90 12.15 1.91
CA LYS A 243 -15.45 12.95 3.02
C LYS A 243 -15.94 12.06 4.16
N GLY A 244 -16.51 10.90 3.87
CA GLY A 244 -17.02 9.96 4.87
C GLY A 244 -15.96 9.39 5.82
N TYR A 245 -14.68 9.50 5.47
CA TYR A 245 -13.58 8.81 6.15
C TYR A 245 -12.51 9.74 6.75
N ALA A 246 -12.81 11.05 6.83
CA ALA A 246 -11.90 12.12 7.27
C ALA A 246 -11.42 12.06 8.74
N LYS A 247 -11.68 10.99 9.48
CA LYS A 247 -11.07 10.73 10.81
C LYS A 247 -10.19 9.48 10.77
N LEU A 248 -9.03 9.62 10.14
CA LEU A 248 -7.78 8.89 10.42
C LEU A 248 -7.85 7.36 10.62
N ALA A 249 -8.70 6.66 9.87
CA ALA A 249 -8.53 5.25 9.48
C ALA A 249 -9.87 4.72 8.95
N VAL A 250 -10.18 4.91 7.67
CA VAL A 250 -11.19 4.03 7.05
C VAL A 250 -10.85 3.80 5.59
N PRO A 251 -10.93 2.56 5.11
CA PRO A 251 -10.30 2.20 3.87
C PRO A 251 -11.36 2.28 2.75
N LEU A 252 -10.96 2.53 1.47
CA LEU A 252 -11.81 2.39 0.25
C LEU A 252 -12.98 1.41 0.43
N SER A 253 -14.19 1.79 0.02
CA SER A 253 -15.34 0.89 0.08
C SER A 253 -15.04 -0.46 -0.58
N PRO A 254 -15.54 -1.60 -0.07
CA PRO A 254 -15.57 -2.82 -0.86
C PRO A 254 -16.56 -2.67 -2.01
N TRP A 255 -16.63 -3.66 -2.89
CA TRP A 255 -17.67 -3.70 -3.92
C TRP A 255 -19.08 -3.84 -3.31
N VAL A 256 -20.12 -3.51 -4.08
CA VAL A 256 -21.53 -3.51 -3.63
C VAL A 256 -21.91 -4.82 -2.99
N GLN A 257 -22.48 -4.77 -1.78
CA GLN A 257 -22.89 -5.97 -1.03
C GLN A 257 -21.76 -7.01 -0.86
N GLY A 258 -20.50 -6.60 -1.00
CA GLY A 258 -19.34 -7.49 -1.03
C GLY A 258 -19.20 -8.35 -2.30
N GLN A 259 -19.87 -8.03 -3.40
CA GLN A 259 -19.79 -8.82 -4.63
C GLN A 259 -18.70 -8.29 -5.56
N ILE A 260 -17.77 -9.15 -5.97
CA ILE A 260 -16.75 -8.74 -6.95
C ILE A 260 -17.34 -8.82 -8.37
N PRO A 261 -17.34 -7.72 -9.14
CA PRO A 261 -17.94 -7.68 -10.48
C PRO A 261 -17.42 -8.80 -11.38
N ALA A 262 -18.34 -9.45 -12.10
CA ALA A 262 -18.10 -10.63 -12.95
C ALA A 262 -17.71 -11.93 -12.23
N LEU A 263 -17.65 -11.97 -10.89
CA LEU A 263 -17.26 -13.15 -10.11
C LEU A 263 -18.27 -13.58 -9.01
N ASP A 264 -19.54 -13.18 -9.09
CA ASP A 264 -20.57 -13.56 -8.09
C ASP A 264 -20.66 -15.07 -7.84
N HIS A 265 -20.57 -15.88 -8.90
CA HIS A 265 -20.59 -17.32 -8.78
C HIS A 265 -19.36 -17.85 -8.03
N PHE A 266 -18.17 -17.31 -8.34
CA PHE A 266 -16.92 -17.67 -7.68
C PHE A 266 -16.99 -17.38 -6.19
N MET A 267 -17.43 -16.18 -5.81
CA MET A 267 -17.56 -15.79 -4.40
C MET A 267 -18.44 -16.77 -3.60
N LYS A 268 -19.53 -17.25 -4.23
CA LYS A 268 -20.44 -18.24 -3.65
C LYS A 268 -19.79 -19.62 -3.51
N VAL A 269 -19.06 -20.08 -4.52
CA VAL A 269 -18.37 -21.39 -4.51
C VAL A 269 -17.27 -21.41 -3.44
N GLU A 270 -16.50 -20.33 -3.36
CA GLU A 270 -15.41 -20.16 -2.39
C GLU A 270 -15.89 -19.86 -0.96
N LYS A 271 -17.22 -19.73 -0.77
CA LYS A 271 -17.86 -19.44 0.52
C LYS A 271 -17.24 -18.22 1.20
N LEU A 272 -16.96 -17.18 0.42
CA LEU A 272 -16.39 -15.95 0.92
C LEU A 272 -17.42 -15.16 1.73
N GLU A 273 -17.00 -14.63 2.88
CA GLU A 273 -17.83 -13.72 3.66
C GLU A 273 -17.75 -12.31 3.08
N TYR A 274 -18.92 -11.79 2.71
CA TYR A 274 -19.05 -10.46 2.16
C TYR A 274 -18.90 -9.40 3.25
N PRO A 275 -17.97 -8.43 3.11
CA PRO A 275 -17.94 -7.29 4.02
C PRO A 275 -19.23 -6.48 3.83
N LYS A 276 -19.67 -5.81 4.91
CA LYS A 276 -20.79 -4.86 4.80
C LYS A 276 -20.41 -3.75 3.84
N GLY A 277 -21.28 -3.47 2.87
CA GLY A 277 -21.12 -2.34 1.96
C GLY A 277 -21.07 -1.00 2.70
N LEU A 278 -20.39 -0.03 2.10
CA LEU A 278 -20.42 1.35 2.57
C LEU A 278 -21.84 1.91 2.43
N LYS A 279 -22.29 2.68 3.42
CA LYS A 279 -23.50 3.48 3.32
C LYS A 279 -23.16 4.95 3.24
N LEU A 280 -23.73 5.65 2.26
CA LEU A 280 -23.60 7.10 2.11
C LEU A 280 -25.00 7.73 2.23
N ASN A 281 -25.14 8.70 3.13
CA ASN A 281 -26.41 9.40 3.40
C ASN A 281 -27.61 8.48 3.71
N GLY A 282 -27.36 7.28 4.26
CA GLY A 282 -28.38 6.30 4.61
C GLY A 282 -28.60 5.20 3.57
N ASP A 283 -28.12 5.40 2.34
CA ASP A 283 -28.30 4.47 1.22
C ASP A 283 -27.04 3.63 0.97
N ASP A 284 -27.24 2.44 0.37
CA ASP A 284 -26.14 1.56 -0.03
C ASP A 284 -25.33 2.23 -1.15
N TYR A 285 -24.03 2.35 -0.94
CA TYR A 285 -23.13 2.93 -1.92
C TYR A 285 -22.80 1.92 -3.03
N ALA A 286 -22.97 2.36 -4.28
CA ALA A 286 -22.63 1.59 -5.47
C ALA A 286 -21.45 2.21 -6.22
N PRO A 287 -20.21 1.73 -6.01
CA PRO A 287 -19.08 2.22 -6.77
C PRO A 287 -19.22 1.94 -8.26
N TYR A 288 -18.75 2.89 -9.07
CA TYR A 288 -18.60 2.71 -10.51
C TYR A 288 -17.71 1.50 -10.82
N VAL A 289 -17.93 0.83 -11.94
CA VAL A 289 -17.03 -0.23 -12.41
C VAL A 289 -17.00 -0.26 -13.93
N THR A 290 -15.80 -0.44 -14.49
CA THR A 290 -15.59 -0.68 -15.92
C THR A 290 -14.37 -1.58 -16.14
N PHE A 291 -14.36 -2.29 -17.26
CA PHE A 291 -13.18 -3.01 -17.80
C PHE A 291 -12.52 -2.23 -18.95
N ASP A 292 -13.06 -1.06 -19.28
CA ASP A 292 -12.62 -0.22 -20.38
C ASP A 292 -12.10 1.11 -19.83
N ALA A 293 -10.78 1.32 -19.92
CA ALA A 293 -10.14 2.51 -19.39
C ALA A 293 -10.53 3.77 -20.16
N LEU A 294 -10.98 3.66 -21.41
CA LEU A 294 -11.46 4.80 -22.21
C LEU A 294 -12.74 5.43 -21.62
N LYS A 295 -13.49 4.67 -20.81
CA LYS A 295 -14.69 5.18 -20.11
C LYS A 295 -14.38 5.97 -18.84
N VAL A 296 -13.21 5.78 -18.27
CA VAL A 296 -12.74 6.59 -17.14
C VAL A 296 -12.31 7.94 -17.68
N GLN A 297 -12.75 9.04 -17.10
CA GLN A 297 -12.38 10.40 -17.48
C GLN A 297 -11.69 11.12 -16.32
N THR A 298 -10.89 12.14 -16.60
CA THR A 298 -10.27 12.95 -15.53
C THR A 298 -11.32 13.66 -14.67
N GLY A 299 -12.43 14.09 -15.28
CA GLY A 299 -13.54 14.75 -14.58
C GLY A 299 -14.34 13.84 -13.64
N ASP A 300 -14.13 12.52 -13.68
CA ASP A 300 -14.77 11.59 -12.74
C ASP A 300 -14.15 11.67 -11.34
N PHE A 301 -12.97 12.28 -11.22
CA PHE A 301 -12.21 12.35 -9.97
C PHE A 301 -12.23 13.77 -9.39
N PRO A 302 -12.28 13.90 -8.05
CA PRO A 302 -12.01 15.15 -7.37
C PRO A 302 -10.66 15.73 -7.83
N ALA A 303 -10.64 17.04 -8.12
CA ALA A 303 -9.45 17.70 -8.66
C ALA A 303 -8.24 17.59 -7.71
N GLU A 304 -8.49 17.54 -6.41
CA GLU A 304 -7.50 17.39 -5.34
C GLU A 304 -6.77 16.04 -5.43
N LEU A 305 -7.41 14.98 -5.92
CA LEU A 305 -6.76 13.68 -6.11
C LEU A 305 -5.75 13.69 -7.27
N LEU A 306 -6.04 14.47 -8.31
CA LEU A 306 -5.23 14.53 -9.52
C LEU A 306 -4.06 15.52 -9.39
N LYS A 307 -4.25 16.61 -8.63
CA LYS A 307 -3.26 17.68 -8.45
C LYS A 307 -2.18 17.36 -7.41
N GLY A 308 -2.25 16.21 -6.74
CA GLY A 308 -1.40 15.92 -5.58
C GLY A 308 -1.77 16.82 -4.39
N PRO A 309 -1.16 16.65 -3.21
CA PRO A 309 -1.47 17.49 -2.06
C PRO A 309 -1.20 18.96 -2.41
N ALA A 310 -2.28 19.73 -2.55
CA ALA A 310 -2.22 21.18 -2.54
C ALA A 310 -1.78 21.62 -1.14
N GLN A 311 -0.89 22.61 -1.11
CA GLN A 311 -0.40 23.31 0.07
C GLN A 311 -1.53 23.51 1.10
N GLN A 312 -1.40 22.89 2.28
CA GLN A 312 -2.06 23.37 3.49
C GLN A 312 -1.15 24.36 4.19
#